data_AF-A0A4R4FKV7-F1
#
_entry.id   AF-A0A4R4FKV7-F1
#
_cell.length_a   1.000
_cell.length_b   1.000
_cell.length_c   1.000
_cell.angle_alpha   90.00
_cell.angle_beta   90.00
_cell.angle_gamma   90.00
#
_symmetry.space_group_name_H-M   'P 1'
#
loop_
_entity.id
_entity.type
_entity.pdbx_description
1 polymer ?
#
loop_
_entity_poly.entity_id
_entity_poly.type
_entity_poly.pdbx_seq_one_letter_code
_entity_poly.pdbx_strand_id
1 'polypeptide(L)'
;MASTRKARVPMREQIRLINECRQSGMSDADWCRENDIAVSTFYNWVSRCRKAAADQAPPPNYGHLDVPRPKQDVVPIDIVPDYISERHTASQMQKIVP
;
A
#
# COMPACT_ATOMS: atom_id res chain seq x y z
N MET A 1 -16.91 32.07 22.65
CA MET A 1 -15.73 31.82 21.80
C MET A 1 -16.19 31.20 20.50
N ALA A 2 -16.10 31.93 19.38
CA ALA A 2 -16.53 31.41 18.08
C ALA A 2 -15.50 30.40 17.58
N SER A 3 -15.86 29.11 17.56
CA SER A 3 -15.05 28.07 16.94
C SER A 3 -15.12 28.25 15.42
N THR A 4 -14.12 28.91 14.86
CA THR A 4 -13.94 29.01 13.41
C THR A 4 -13.55 27.63 12.89
N ARG A 5 -14.53 26.90 12.35
CA ARG A 5 -14.27 25.60 11.72
C ARG A 5 -13.39 25.82 10.49
N LYS A 6 -12.16 25.27 10.48
CA LYS A 6 -11.32 25.22 9.28
C LYS A 6 -12.14 24.64 8.12
N ALA A 7 -12.02 25.25 6.94
CA ALA A 7 -12.72 24.79 5.74
C ALA A 7 -12.31 23.33 5.43
N ARG A 8 -13.28 22.52 5.00
CA ARG A 8 -13.05 21.11 4.71
C ARG A 8 -12.20 20.98 3.43
N VAL A 9 -11.08 20.27 3.54
CA VAL A 9 -10.23 19.92 2.38
C VAL A 9 -11.04 19.05 1.40
N PRO A 10 -11.14 19.41 0.11
CA PRO A 10 -11.92 18.64 -0.88
C PRO A 10 -11.24 17.30 -1.22
N MET A 11 -12.01 16.32 -1.71
CA MET A 11 -11.53 14.94 -1.94
C MET A 11 -10.27 14.87 -2.83
N ARG A 12 -10.22 15.64 -3.91
CA ARG A 12 -9.05 15.70 -4.81
C ARG A 12 -7.77 16.10 -4.08
N GLU A 13 -7.89 17.03 -3.13
CA GLU A 13 -6.75 17.56 -2.39
C GLU A 13 -6.34 16.58 -1.29
N GLN A 14 -7.30 15.88 -0.68
CA GLN A 14 -7.00 14.77 0.23
C GLN A 14 -6.15 13.71 -0.46
N ILE A 15 -6.50 13.31 -1.69
CA ILE A 15 -5.73 12.32 -2.48
C ILE A 15 -4.33 12.84 -2.79
N ARG A 16 -4.21 14.11 -3.20
CA ARG A 16 -2.92 14.74 -3.49
C ARG A 16 -1.99 14.71 -2.26
N LEU A 17 -2.47 15.18 -1.11
CA LEU A 17 -1.70 15.21 0.15
C LEU A 17 -1.30 13.80 0.61
N ILE A 18 -2.18 12.81 0.45
CA ILE A 18 -1.85 11.41 0.73
C ILE A 18 -0.71 10.93 -0.16
N ASN A 19 -0.74 11.24 -1.45
CA ASN A 19 0.32 10.83 -2.38
C ASN A 19 1.65 11.52 -2.07
N GLU A 20 1.64 12.82 -1.75
CA GLU A 20 2.83 13.56 -1.32
C GLU A 20 3.43 12.97 -0.04
N CYS A 21 2.60 12.64 0.96
CA CYS A 21 3.04 11.95 2.17
C CYS A 21 3.74 10.62 1.85
N ARG A 22 3.17 9.81 0.94
CA ARG A 22 3.76 8.51 0.55
C ARG A 22 5.08 8.65 -0.22
N GLN A 23 5.21 9.70 -1.01
CA GLN A 23 6.41 9.97 -1.81
C GLN A 23 7.52 10.65 -0.99
N SER A 24 7.18 11.27 0.15
CA SER A 24 8.15 11.98 1.00
C SER A 24 9.24 11.09 1.60
N GLY A 25 8.98 9.79 1.74
CA GLY A 25 9.88 8.87 2.46
C GLY A 25 9.91 9.07 3.99
N MET A 26 9.12 10.00 4.52
CA MET A 26 8.97 10.23 5.96
C MET A 26 7.88 9.33 6.56
N SER A 27 7.86 9.21 7.89
CA SER A 27 6.73 8.58 8.56
C SER A 27 5.46 9.45 8.42
N ASP A 28 4.29 8.83 8.30
CA ASP A 28 3.02 9.55 8.21
C ASP A 28 2.83 10.56 9.34
N ALA A 29 3.31 10.23 10.55
CA ALA A 29 3.19 11.09 11.73
C ALA A 29 4.10 12.33 11.63
N ASP A 30 5.33 12.18 11.13
CA ASP A 30 6.25 13.30 10.92
C ASP A 30 5.75 14.22 9.83
N TRP A 31 5.36 13.65 8.68
CA TRP A 31 4.83 14.43 7.57
C TRP A 31 3.56 15.20 7.97
N CYS A 32 2.64 14.57 8.72
CA CYS A 32 1.45 15.24 9.25
C CYS A 32 1.80 16.40 10.18
N ARG A 33 2.80 16.25 11.06
CA ARG A 33 3.27 17.34 11.94
C ARG A 33 3.80 18.53 11.15
N GLU A 34 4.59 18.26 10.12
CA GLU A 34 5.20 19.31 9.29
C GLU A 34 4.17 20.05 8.41
N ASN A 35 3.06 19.38 8.07
CA ASN A 35 2.00 19.94 7.23
C ASN A 35 0.79 20.50 8.01
N ASP A 36 0.88 20.63 9.35
CA ASP A 36 -0.23 21.05 10.24
C ASP A 36 -1.53 20.22 10.06
N ILE A 37 -1.37 18.91 9.86
CA ILE A 37 -2.48 17.97 9.72
C ILE A 37 -2.53 17.08 10.95
N ALA A 38 -3.70 17.01 11.59
CA ALA A 38 -3.90 16.03 12.64
C ALA A 38 -3.83 14.60 12.05
N VAL A 39 -3.00 13.74 12.64
CA VAL A 39 -2.79 12.34 12.18
C VAL A 39 -4.11 11.58 12.05
N SER A 40 -5.06 11.80 12.95
CA SER A 40 -6.40 11.20 12.89
C SER A 40 -7.20 11.65 11.66
N THR A 41 -7.07 12.91 11.26
CA THR A 41 -7.70 13.46 10.05
C THR A 41 -7.09 12.87 8.80
N PHE A 42 -5.76 12.72 8.77
CA PHE A 42 -5.06 12.05 7.68
C PHE A 42 -5.56 10.61 7.48
N TYR A 43 -5.60 9.79 8.53
CA TYR A 43 -6.09 8.42 8.42
C TYR A 43 -7.59 8.33 8.11
N ASN A 44 -8.39 9.32 8.54
CA ASN A 44 -9.78 9.43 8.11
C ASN A 44 -9.89 9.65 6.59
N TRP A 45 -9.05 10.50 6.02
CA TRP A 45 -8.98 10.71 4.57
C TRP A 45 -8.54 9.44 3.84
N VAL A 46 -7.49 8.76 4.31
CA VAL A 46 -7.01 7.49 3.72
C VAL A 46 -8.13 6.44 3.70
N SER A 47 -8.84 6.28 4.82
CA SER A 47 -9.97 5.34 4.91
C SER A 47 -11.09 5.69 3.91
N ARG A 48 -11.47 6.98 3.83
CA ARG A 48 -12.49 7.45 2.90
C ARG A 48 -12.08 7.30 1.43
N CYS A 49 -10.80 7.54 1.10
CA CYS A 49 -10.27 7.33 -0.24
C CYS A 49 -10.32 5.86 -0.63
N ARG A 50 -9.93 4.95 0.27
CA ARG A 50 -10.02 3.50 0.02
C ARG A 50 -11.46 3.04 -0.21
N LYS A 51 -12.40 3.51 0.60
CA LYS A 51 -13.82 3.19 0.41
C LYS A 51 -14.34 3.68 -0.93
N ALA A 52 -14.07 4.94 -1.28
CA ALA A 52 -14.51 5.51 -2.54
C ALA A 52 -13.90 4.81 -3.77
N ALA A 53 -12.67 4.31 -3.66
CA ALA A 53 -12.04 3.51 -4.72
C ALA A 53 -12.67 2.11 -4.82
N ALA A 54 -12.97 1.47 -3.69
CA ALA A 54 -13.65 0.17 -3.66
C ALA A 54 -15.07 0.26 -4.25
N ASP A 55 -15.81 1.33 -3.95
CA ASP A 55 -17.16 1.56 -4.49
C ASP A 55 -17.16 1.78 -6.02
N GLN A 56 -16.04 2.22 -6.59
CA GLN A 56 -15.86 2.37 -8.05
C GLN A 56 -15.34 1.11 -8.74
N ALA A 57 -14.77 0.17 -7.98
CA ALA A 57 -14.28 -1.07 -8.55
C ALA A 57 -15.46 -1.90 -9.06
N PRO A 58 -15.33 -2.56 -10.23
CA PRO A 58 -16.35 -3.49 -10.67
C PRO A 58 -16.53 -4.58 -9.61
N PRO A 59 -17.77 -5.06 -9.41
CA PRO A 59 -18.00 -6.13 -8.46
C PRO A 59 -17.11 -7.32 -8.82
N PRO A 60 -16.47 -7.97 -7.83
CA PRO A 60 -15.72 -9.18 -8.07
C PRO A 60 -16.59 -10.19 -8.81
N ASN A 61 -16.10 -10.66 -9.95
CA ASN A 61 -16.74 -11.71 -10.72
C ASN A 61 -16.52 -13.05 -10.01
N TYR A 62 -17.25 -13.24 -8.91
CA TYR A 62 -17.33 -14.50 -8.18
C TYR A 62 -18.15 -15.52 -8.97
N GLY A 63 -17.62 -15.94 -10.13
CA GLY A 63 -18.04 -17.15 -10.81
C GLY A 63 -19.46 -17.16 -11.36
N HIS A 64 -19.70 -16.47 -12.47
CA HIS A 64 -20.39 -17.04 -13.64
C HIS A 64 -20.10 -16.11 -14.82
N LEU A 65 -19.09 -16.45 -15.62
CA LEU A 65 -18.97 -15.83 -16.92
C LEU A 65 -19.88 -16.63 -17.85
N ASP A 66 -21.01 -16.05 -18.27
CA ASP A 66 -21.87 -16.62 -19.32
C ASP A 66 -21.11 -16.80 -20.66
N VAL A 67 -19.99 -16.10 -20.80
CA VAL A 67 -19.07 -16.18 -21.93
C VAL A 67 -17.85 -17.04 -21.55
N PRO A 68 -17.56 -18.13 -22.28
CA PRO A 68 -16.32 -18.87 -22.07
C PRO A 68 -15.12 -17.92 -22.14
N ARG A 69 -14.27 -17.93 -21.10
CA ARG A 69 -13.02 -17.17 -21.15
C ARG A 69 -12.22 -17.63 -22.37
N PRO A 70 -11.57 -16.72 -23.12
CA PRO A 70 -10.54 -17.10 -24.08
C PRO A 70 -9.59 -18.09 -23.41
N LYS A 71 -9.25 -19.17 -24.10
CA LYS A 71 -8.27 -20.14 -23.59
C LYS A 71 -7.00 -19.35 -23.26
N GLN A 72 -6.57 -19.41 -22.00
CA GLN A 72 -5.31 -18.82 -21.61
C GLN A 72 -4.21 -19.64 -22.29
N ASP A 73 -3.35 -18.98 -23.06
CA ASP A 73 -2.14 -19.62 -23.59
C ASP A 73 -1.18 -19.85 -22.42
N VAL A 74 -1.02 -21.12 -22.04
CA VAL A 74 -0.08 -21.53 -20.98
C VAL A 74 1.26 -21.84 -21.64
N VAL A 75 2.31 -21.18 -21.16
CA VAL A 75 3.69 -21.42 -21.60
C VAL A 75 4.42 -22.19 -20.50
N PRO A 76 5.18 -23.25 -20.81
CA PRO A 76 6.00 -23.94 -19.82
C PRO A 76 7.06 -22.98 -19.26
N ILE A 77 7.24 -23.01 -17.94
CA ILE A 77 8.34 -22.32 -17.25
C ILE A 77 9.29 -23.37 -16.69
N ASP A 78 10.59 -23.16 -16.86
CA ASP A 78 11.61 -23.95 -16.20
C ASP A 78 11.74 -23.49 -14.75
N ILE A 79 11.32 -24.34 -13.81
CA ILE A 79 11.53 -24.11 -12.39
C ILE A 79 12.99 -24.48 -12.11
N VAL A 80 13.87 -23.49 -12.19
CA VAL A 80 15.25 -23.62 -11.72
C VAL A 80 15.21 -23.61 -10.18
N PRO A 81 15.78 -24.61 -9.49
CA PRO A 81 15.94 -24.54 -8.05
C PRO A 81 16.75 -23.30 -7.70
N ASP A 82 16.16 -22.40 -6.91
CA ASP A 82 16.93 -21.34 -6.27
C ASP A 82 17.97 -22.03 -5.38
N TYR A 83 19.24 -22.00 -5.78
CA TYR A 83 20.34 -22.37 -4.91
C TYR A 83 20.43 -21.27 -3.84
N ILE A 84 19.59 -21.35 -2.82
CA ILE A 84 19.79 -20.57 -1.61
C ILE A 84 21.12 -21.08 -1.06
N SER A 85 22.17 -20.27 -1.19
CA SER A 85 23.51 -20.60 -0.76
C SER A 85 23.52 -20.73 0.77
N GLU A 86 23.19 -21.91 1.28
CA GLU A 86 23.27 -22.31 2.69
C GLU A 86 24.71 -22.22 3.25
N ARG A 87 25.70 -21.81 2.44
CA ARG A 87 27.09 -21.68 2.86
C ARG A 87 27.41 -20.42 3.65
N HIS A 88 26.51 -19.43 3.73
CA HIS A 88 26.81 -18.18 4.44
C HIS A 88 26.39 -18.16 5.91
N THR A 89 25.48 -19.03 6.37
CA THR A 89 25.08 -19.11 7.79
C THR A 89 25.94 -20.06 8.62
N ALA A 90 26.47 -21.15 8.03
CA ALA A 90 27.32 -22.09 8.77
C ALA A 90 28.74 -21.57 9.05
N SER A 91 29.28 -20.68 8.19
CA SER A 91 30.65 -20.16 8.36
C SER A 91 30.80 -19.05 9.41
N GLN A 92 29.69 -18.46 9.89
CA GLN A 92 29.75 -17.37 10.87
C GLN A 92 29.72 -17.86 12.33
N MET A 93 29.28 -19.10 12.60
CA MET A 93 29.20 -19.66 13.96
C MET A 93 30.48 -20.38 14.44
N GLN A 94 31.46 -20.65 13.57
CA GLN A 94 32.72 -21.32 13.95
C GLN A 94 33.89 -20.37 14.29
N LYS A 95 33.69 -19.05 14.27
CA LYS A 95 34.74 -18.07 14.64
C LYS A 95 34.53 -17.39 16.00
N ILE A 96 33.55 -17.83 16.78
CA ILE A 96 33.27 -17.28 18.12
C ILE A 96 33.07 -18.43 19.10
N VAL A 97 34.12 -19.21 19.34
CA VAL A 97 34.32 -19.92 20.61
C VAL A 97 35.80 -19.74 20.96
N PRO A 98 36.13 -19.16 22.13
CA PRO A 98 37.50 -18.92 22.57
C PRO A 98 38.27 -20.21 22.87
#